data_AF-A0A4V0I6A0-F1
#
_entry.id   AF-A0A4V0I6A0-F1
#
_cell.length_a   1.000
_cell.length_b   1.000
_cell.length_c   1.000
_cell.angle_alpha   90.00
_cell.angle_beta   90.00
_cell.angle_gamma   90.00
#
_symmetry.space_group_name_H-M   'P 1'
#
loop_
_entity.id
_entity.type
_entity.pdbx_description
1 polymer ?
#
loop_
_entity_poly.entity_id
_entity_poly.type
_entity_poly.pdbx_seq_one_letter_code
_entity_poly.pdbx_strand_id
1 'polypeptide(L)'
;MGWDHNGRYYTRSRREGGRVVREYVGGGTVGLLWTTSLTRWFGRRWSQPGIVSTTAGSRGRRVAETTKATEVAVPTTSEGVRALLKRAADGDQTTVPTLRKLLEKPENVELLGGNLARCAQRSFVEAITGKDLSVREAVVAKLEAMRKELLGDNPTPVERLLVERVAACWLQVQDADIRAAQAKDASFRQADYNQRRMDAAHKRYLSALKALALVRKLALPALQINLARKQVSVVTQAPG
;
A
#
# COMPACT_ATOMS: atom_id res chain seq x y z
N MET A 1 18.82 -15.25 24.25
CA MET A 1 18.73 -14.95 22.81
C MET A 1 19.08 -13.48 22.64
N GLY A 2 20.24 -13.18 22.04
CA GLY A 2 20.68 -11.80 21.81
C GLY A 2 20.38 -11.42 20.36
N TRP A 3 19.67 -10.32 20.16
CA TRP A 3 19.43 -9.73 18.85
C TRP A 3 20.39 -8.55 18.70
N ASP A 4 21.15 -8.52 17.61
CA ASP A 4 22.15 -7.48 17.37
C ASP A 4 21.73 -6.66 16.15
N HIS A 5 21.77 -5.33 16.26
CA HIS A 5 21.27 -4.42 15.24
C HIS A 5 22.41 -3.94 14.34
N ASN A 6 22.27 -4.05 13.01
CA ASN A 6 23.12 -3.29 12.10
C ASN A 6 22.32 -2.79 10.89
N GLY A 7 21.31 -1.97 11.20
CA GLY A 7 20.67 -0.96 10.33
C GLY A 7 20.03 -1.38 9.00
N ARG A 8 20.27 -2.57 8.45
CA ARG A 8 19.79 -2.97 7.11
C ARG A 8 19.25 -4.40 6.99
N TYR A 9 19.52 -5.29 7.95
CA TYR A 9 19.09 -6.70 7.88
C TYR A 9 18.81 -7.29 9.27
N TYR A 10 17.91 -8.26 9.35
CA TYR A 10 17.69 -9.08 10.56
C TYR A 10 18.40 -10.42 10.42
N THR A 11 19.26 -10.77 11.39
CA THR A 11 19.89 -12.09 11.48
C THR A 11 19.49 -12.80 12.77
N ARG A 12 19.20 -14.10 12.70
CA ARG A 12 18.97 -14.96 13.87
C ARG A 12 20.24 -15.76 14.16
N SER A 13 20.77 -15.66 15.38
CA SER A 13 21.93 -16.43 15.80
C SER A 13 21.52 -17.76 16.44
N ARG A 14 22.06 -18.87 15.93
CA ARG A 14 21.96 -20.20 16.55
C ARG A 14 23.36 -20.72 16.86
N ARG A 15 23.50 -21.49 17.95
CA ARG A 15 24.75 -22.22 18.25
C ARG A 15 24.62 -23.63 17.70
N GLU A 16 25.52 -23.98 16.79
CA GLU A 16 25.73 -25.36 16.31
C GLU A 16 27.21 -25.70 16.50
N GLY A 17 27.49 -26.82 17.16
CA GLY A 17 28.87 -27.30 17.36
C GLY A 17 29.81 -26.29 18.06
N GLY A 18 29.31 -25.48 18.99
CA GLY A 18 30.13 -24.49 19.71
C GLY A 18 30.48 -23.22 18.92
N ARG A 19 30.05 -23.09 17.65
CA ARG A 19 30.20 -21.88 16.83
C ARG A 19 28.87 -21.16 16.69
N VAL A 20 28.90 -19.83 16.68
CA VAL A 20 27.71 -19.00 16.47
C VAL A 20 27.50 -18.85 14.96
N VAL A 21 26.43 -19.46 14.44
CA VAL A 21 25.99 -19.33 13.04
C VAL A 21 24.91 -18.27 12.99
N ARG A 22 25.03 -17.32 12.04
CA ARG A 22 24.07 -16.24 11.82
C ARG A 22 23.27 -16.54 10.57
N GLU A 23 21.98 -16.82 10.73
CA GLU A 23 21.04 -17.05 9.64
C GLU A 23 20.40 -15.72 9.23
N TYR A 24 20.35 -15.47 7.92
CA TYR A 24 19.70 -14.29 7.35
C TYR A 24 18.18 -14.48 7.31
N VAL A 25 17.43 -13.55 7.93
CA VAL A 25 15.96 -13.65 8.03
C VAL A 25 15.25 -12.62 7.14
N GLY A 26 15.99 -11.69 6.53
CA GLY A 26 15.46 -10.74 5.56
C GLY A 26 15.89 -9.29 5.79
N GLY A 27 15.62 -8.44 4.80
CA GLY A 27 15.82 -7.00 4.81
C GLY A 27 14.74 -6.27 4.02
N GLY A 28 14.33 -5.09 4.49
CA GLY A 28 13.20 -4.32 3.96
C GLY A 28 11.94 -4.39 4.82
N THR A 29 10.97 -3.52 4.53
CA THR A 29 9.79 -3.16 5.35
C THR A 29 8.85 -4.32 5.73
N VAL A 30 9.10 -5.53 5.22
CA VAL A 30 8.38 -6.77 5.56
C VAL A 30 8.85 -7.33 6.92
N GLY A 31 10.06 -6.99 7.38
CA GLY A 31 10.56 -7.36 8.71
C GLY A 31 10.05 -6.50 9.87
N LEU A 32 9.31 -5.42 9.59
CA LEU A 32 8.88 -4.44 10.61
C LEU A 32 7.53 -4.78 11.28
N LEU A 33 6.84 -5.83 10.84
CA LEU A 33 5.48 -6.15 11.34
C LEU A 33 5.45 -7.10 12.55
N TRP A 34 6.61 -7.57 13.01
CA TRP A 34 6.71 -8.44 14.18
C TRP A 34 7.72 -7.88 15.18
N THR A 35 7.37 -6.77 15.83
CA THR A 35 7.72 -6.45 17.23
C THR A 35 7.12 -5.09 17.61
N THR A 36 6.26 -5.11 18.63
CA THR A 36 5.87 -3.99 19.51
C THR A 36 5.19 -2.74 18.93
N SER A 37 3.97 -2.52 19.48
CA SER A 37 3.25 -1.26 19.64
C SER A 37 4.11 0.03 19.66
N LEU A 38 3.65 1.02 18.88
CA LEU A 38 3.88 2.48 18.96
C LEU A 38 5.30 3.00 19.23
N THR A 39 5.85 3.77 18.29
CA THR A 39 5.80 5.25 18.34
C THR A 39 6.50 5.90 17.14
N ARG A 40 6.02 7.11 16.81
CA ARG A 40 6.65 8.19 16.03
C ARG A 40 6.98 7.88 14.56
N TRP A 41 6.32 8.62 13.67
CA TRP A 41 7.05 9.50 12.76
C TRP A 41 6.12 10.65 12.31
N PHE A 42 6.31 11.81 12.92
CA PHE A 42 5.91 13.11 12.38
C PHE A 42 7.15 13.73 11.72
N GLY A 43 6.98 14.17 10.47
CA GLY A 43 7.58 15.38 9.91
C GLY A 43 9.10 15.46 9.72
N ARG A 44 9.53 15.46 8.45
CA ARG A 44 10.27 16.55 7.76
C ARG A 44 10.64 16.08 6.35
N ARG A 45 10.02 16.67 5.33
CA ARG A 45 10.53 17.79 4.51
C ARG A 45 11.71 17.35 3.62
N TRP A 46 11.36 16.94 2.40
CA TRP A 46 12.28 16.86 1.28
C TRP A 46 13.05 18.18 1.13
N SER A 47 14.37 18.09 1.01
CA SER A 47 15.23 19.15 0.50
C SER A 47 16.17 18.49 -0.50
N GLN A 48 16.08 18.90 -1.78
CA GLN A 48 17.07 18.56 -2.79
C GLN A 48 18.31 19.45 -2.62
N PRO A 49 19.51 18.96 -2.94
CA PRO A 49 20.59 19.82 -3.40
C PRO A 49 20.71 19.68 -4.92
N GLY A 50 20.48 20.80 -5.62
CA GLY A 50 21.01 20.99 -6.96
C GLY A 50 22.51 21.29 -6.89
N ILE A 51 23.27 20.80 -7.87
CA ILE A 51 24.60 21.33 -8.20
C ILE A 51 24.69 21.49 -9.71
N VAL A 52 25.22 22.66 -10.05
CA VAL A 52 25.40 23.30 -11.36
C VAL A 52 26.47 22.60 -12.20
N SER A 53 26.31 22.74 -13.51
CA SER A 53 27.21 22.36 -14.60
C SER A 53 28.67 22.80 -14.44
N THR A 54 29.58 22.01 -14.98
CA THR A 54 30.83 22.52 -15.58
C THR A 54 31.10 21.74 -16.86
N THR A 55 31.18 22.46 -17.98
CA THR A 55 31.63 21.99 -19.28
C THR A 55 33.16 22.02 -19.36
N ALA A 56 33.74 20.98 -19.96
CA ALA A 56 34.89 20.99 -20.88
C ALA A 56 35.76 19.72 -20.69
N GLY A 57 36.10 19.06 -21.80
CA GLY A 57 37.11 18.00 -21.81
C GLY A 57 36.84 16.88 -22.80
N SER A 58 36.79 17.19 -24.08
CA SER A 58 36.74 16.24 -25.19
C SER A 58 37.98 15.34 -25.18
N ARG A 59 37.82 14.04 -24.92
CA ARG A 59 38.70 12.99 -25.46
C ARG A 59 37.88 11.76 -25.81
N GLY A 60 37.87 11.46 -27.12
CA GLY A 60 37.12 10.37 -27.72
C GLY A 60 37.42 9.05 -27.05
N ARG A 61 36.35 8.42 -26.54
CA ARG A 61 36.37 7.04 -26.10
C ARG A 61 35.45 6.26 -27.04
N ARG A 62 36.05 5.26 -27.70
CA ARG A 62 35.44 4.33 -28.66
C ARG A 62 33.99 4.02 -28.29
N VAL A 63 33.09 4.26 -29.23
CA VAL A 63 31.73 3.71 -29.22
C VAL A 63 31.90 2.19 -29.23
N ALA A 64 31.73 1.57 -28.05
CA ALA A 64 31.68 0.13 -27.94
C ALA A 64 30.51 -0.37 -28.79
N GLU A 65 30.79 -1.41 -29.56
CA GLU A 65 29.87 -2.12 -30.44
C GLU A 65 28.51 -2.28 -29.79
N THR A 66 27.48 -1.98 -30.59
CA THR A 66 26.09 -2.30 -30.31
C THR A 66 25.99 -3.80 -30.04
N THR A 67 26.09 -4.19 -28.76
CA THR A 67 25.73 -5.54 -28.33
C THR A 67 24.28 -5.70 -28.69
N LYS A 68 24.03 -6.52 -29.73
CA LYS A 68 22.70 -7.03 -30.05
C LYS A 68 21.99 -7.32 -28.75
N ALA A 69 20.86 -6.68 -28.51
CA ALA A 69 20.03 -6.91 -27.34
C ALA A 69 19.77 -8.42 -27.28
N THR A 70 20.47 -9.11 -26.38
CA THR A 70 20.20 -10.51 -26.09
C THR A 70 18.76 -10.56 -25.66
N GLU A 71 17.92 -11.17 -26.49
CA GLU A 71 16.49 -11.25 -26.25
C GLU A 71 16.30 -11.88 -24.86
N VAL A 72 15.82 -11.08 -23.91
CA VAL A 72 15.68 -11.53 -22.53
C VAL A 72 14.58 -12.60 -22.53
N ALA A 73 14.98 -13.86 -22.43
CA ALA A 73 14.05 -14.99 -22.40
C ALA A 73 13.39 -15.05 -21.02
N VAL A 74 12.07 -14.88 -20.97
CA VAL A 74 11.29 -15.09 -19.75
C VAL A 74 11.04 -16.60 -19.61
N PRO A 75 11.32 -17.21 -18.46
CA PRO A 75 11.01 -18.62 -18.24
C PRO A 75 9.50 -18.85 -18.38
N THR A 76 9.12 -19.82 -19.20
CA THR A 76 7.72 -20.24 -19.40
C THR A 76 7.30 -21.38 -18.48
N THR A 77 8.26 -22.12 -17.91
CA THR A 77 7.99 -23.19 -16.95
C THR A 77 7.81 -22.64 -15.54
N SER A 78 6.91 -23.25 -14.77
CA SER A 78 6.66 -22.89 -13.36
C SER A 78 7.92 -23.00 -12.50
N GLU A 79 8.75 -24.02 -12.76
CA GLU A 79 10.05 -24.21 -12.10
C GLU A 79 11.05 -23.10 -12.46
N GLY A 80 11.11 -22.72 -13.74
CA GLY A 80 11.98 -21.64 -14.21
C GLY A 80 11.60 -20.29 -13.61
N VAL A 81 10.29 -20.00 -13.52
CA VAL A 81 9.79 -18.80 -12.83
C VAL A 81 10.14 -18.84 -11.35
N ARG A 82 9.94 -19.98 -10.67
CA ARG A 82 10.29 -20.12 -9.24
C ARG A 82 11.79 -19.91 -9.00
N ALA A 83 12.66 -20.46 -9.85
CA ALA A 83 14.10 -20.29 -9.75
C ALA A 83 14.52 -18.82 -9.98
N LEU A 84 13.92 -18.15 -10.97
CA LEU A 84 14.12 -16.71 -11.21
C LEU A 84 13.74 -15.89 -9.98
N LEU A 85 12.55 -16.12 -9.42
CA LEU A 85 12.05 -15.40 -8.25
C LEU A 85 12.90 -15.65 -7.01
N LYS A 86 13.40 -16.88 -6.81
CA LYS A 86 14.32 -17.20 -5.71
C LYS A 86 15.62 -16.39 -5.80
N ARG A 87 16.28 -16.40 -6.97
CA ARG A 87 17.49 -15.61 -7.22
C ARG A 87 17.24 -14.11 -7.02
N ALA A 88 16.10 -13.62 -7.51
CA ALA A 88 15.70 -12.23 -7.33
C ALA A 88 15.54 -11.86 -5.83
N ALA A 89 14.92 -12.75 -5.05
CA ALA A 89 14.75 -12.57 -3.61
C ALA A 89 16.10 -12.57 -2.85
N ASP A 90 17.07 -13.34 -3.34
CA ASP A 90 18.46 -13.35 -2.83
C ASP A 90 19.27 -12.10 -3.26
N GLY A 91 18.67 -11.19 -4.05
CA GLY A 91 19.27 -9.91 -4.43
C GLY A 91 20.09 -9.94 -5.73
N ASP A 92 20.00 -11.02 -6.51
CA ASP A 92 20.71 -11.15 -7.78
C ASP A 92 20.20 -10.14 -8.82
N GLN A 93 20.96 -9.06 -9.01
CA GLN A 93 20.62 -7.96 -9.93
C GLN A 93 20.55 -8.40 -11.40
N THR A 94 21.18 -9.52 -11.78
CA THR A 94 21.12 -10.02 -13.16
C THR A 94 19.72 -10.49 -13.55
N THR A 95 18.85 -10.74 -12.57
CA THR A 95 17.44 -11.14 -12.79
C THR A 95 16.53 -9.97 -13.21
N VAL A 96 16.94 -8.72 -12.96
CA VAL A 96 16.08 -7.53 -13.12
C VAL A 96 15.52 -7.35 -14.54
N PRO A 97 16.28 -7.51 -15.64
CA PRO A 97 15.73 -7.39 -16.99
C PRO A 97 14.64 -8.44 -17.24
N THR A 98 14.84 -9.68 -16.80
CA THR A 98 13.87 -10.77 -16.95
C THR A 98 12.64 -10.54 -16.10
N LEU A 99 12.79 -10.02 -14.88
CA LEU A 99 11.67 -9.63 -14.01
C LEU A 99 10.86 -8.50 -14.64
N ARG A 100 11.50 -7.47 -15.21
CA ARG A 100 10.78 -6.38 -15.88
C ARG A 100 9.92 -6.91 -17.01
N LYS A 101 10.46 -7.79 -17.85
CA LYS A 101 9.72 -8.43 -18.94
C LYS A 101 8.59 -9.34 -18.43
N LEU A 102 8.80 -10.07 -17.34
CA LEU A 102 7.75 -10.85 -16.68
C LEU A 102 6.62 -9.95 -16.17
N LEU A 103 6.94 -8.78 -15.63
CA LEU A 103 6.01 -7.80 -15.04
C LEU A 103 5.29 -6.92 -16.09
N GLU A 104 5.62 -7.01 -17.38
CA GLU A 104 4.84 -6.36 -18.46
C GLU A 104 3.39 -6.87 -18.48
N LYS A 105 3.16 -8.08 -17.97
CA LYS A 105 1.85 -8.67 -17.74
C LYS A 105 1.26 -8.18 -16.40
N PRO A 106 0.15 -7.41 -16.40
CA PRO A 106 -0.42 -6.86 -15.16
C PRO A 106 -0.79 -7.92 -14.12
N GLU A 107 -1.22 -9.11 -14.55
CA GLU A 107 -1.52 -10.24 -13.66
C GLU A 107 -0.31 -10.68 -12.83
N ASN A 108 0.91 -10.54 -13.37
CA ASN A 108 2.14 -10.88 -12.66
C ASN A 108 2.50 -9.81 -11.62
N VAL A 109 2.11 -8.55 -11.83
CA VAL A 109 2.29 -7.49 -10.83
C VAL A 109 1.46 -7.80 -9.58
N GLU A 110 0.20 -8.21 -9.77
CA GLU A 110 -0.69 -8.60 -8.67
C GLU A 110 -0.19 -9.88 -7.98
N LEU A 111 0.16 -10.92 -8.75
CA LEU A 111 0.66 -12.19 -8.23
C LEU A 111 1.90 -12.03 -7.35
N LEU A 112 2.82 -11.13 -7.74
CA LEU A 112 4.06 -10.87 -7.02
C LEU A 112 3.91 -9.84 -5.89
N GLY A 113 2.68 -9.41 -5.59
CA GLY A 113 2.41 -8.51 -4.45
C GLY A 113 2.74 -7.05 -4.72
N GLY A 114 2.74 -6.61 -5.99
CA GLY A 114 2.89 -5.21 -6.37
C GLY A 114 1.75 -4.32 -5.85
N ASN A 115 0.59 -4.91 -5.57
CA ASN A 115 -0.53 -4.23 -4.93
C ASN A 115 -0.37 -4.19 -3.40
N LEU A 116 0.36 -3.17 -2.94
CA LEU A 116 0.66 -3.00 -1.52
C LEU A 116 -0.58 -2.78 -0.65
N ALA A 117 -1.67 -2.24 -1.21
CA ALA A 117 -2.92 -2.09 -0.47
C ALA A 117 -3.51 -3.47 -0.12
N ARG A 118 -3.54 -4.39 -1.08
CA ARG A 118 -3.95 -5.79 -0.86
C ARG A 118 -3.01 -6.53 0.07
N CYS A 119 -1.69 -6.32 -0.04
CA CYS A 119 -0.74 -6.90 0.90
C CYS A 119 -1.00 -6.42 2.34
N ALA A 120 -1.21 -5.12 2.55
CA ALA A 120 -1.49 -4.57 3.87
C ALA A 120 -2.80 -5.13 4.45
N GLN A 121 -3.86 -5.23 3.64
CA GLN A 121 -5.13 -5.82 4.07
C GLN A 121 -4.97 -7.30 4.45
N ARG A 122 -4.22 -8.09 3.66
CA ARG A 122 -3.92 -9.49 4.00
C ARG A 122 -3.20 -9.60 5.34
N SER A 123 -2.20 -8.75 5.58
CA SER A 123 -1.50 -8.70 6.88
C SER A 123 -2.43 -8.31 8.03
N PHE A 124 -3.37 -7.39 7.83
CA PHE A 124 -4.39 -7.08 8.85
C PHE A 124 -5.32 -8.26 9.11
N VAL A 125 -5.80 -8.92 8.05
CA VAL A 125 -6.67 -10.10 8.18
C VAL A 125 -5.96 -11.19 8.98
N GLU A 126 -4.72 -11.54 8.62
CA GLU A 126 -3.90 -12.51 9.37
C GLU A 126 -3.71 -12.11 10.84
N ALA A 127 -3.45 -10.82 11.12
CA ALA A 127 -3.28 -10.32 12.47
C ALA A 127 -4.58 -10.29 13.31
N ILE A 128 -5.74 -10.16 12.67
CA ILE A 128 -7.06 -10.13 13.31
C ILE A 128 -7.54 -11.55 13.61
N THR A 129 -7.44 -12.46 12.64
CA THR A 129 -8.05 -13.80 12.74
C THR A 129 -7.10 -14.85 13.31
N GLY A 130 -5.80 -14.58 13.34
CA GLY A 130 -4.80 -15.52 13.81
C GLY A 130 -4.83 -16.83 13.00
N LYS A 131 -4.96 -17.95 13.72
CA LYS A 131 -4.94 -19.31 13.12
C LYS A 131 -6.31 -19.79 12.64
N ASP A 132 -7.40 -19.09 12.96
CA ASP A 132 -8.74 -19.51 12.58
C ASP A 132 -8.98 -19.26 11.08
N LEU A 133 -8.94 -20.34 10.30
CA LEU A 133 -9.11 -20.28 8.86
C LEU A 133 -10.56 -19.92 8.48
N SER A 134 -11.54 -20.34 9.28
CA SER A 134 -12.96 -20.11 8.98
C SER A 134 -13.30 -18.62 9.06
N VAL A 135 -12.86 -17.96 10.14
CA VAL A 135 -13.04 -16.52 10.33
C VAL A 135 -12.20 -15.75 9.30
N ARG A 136 -10.99 -16.25 8.97
CA ARG A 136 -10.14 -15.62 7.95
C ARG A 136 -10.83 -15.57 6.58
N GLU A 137 -11.34 -16.71 6.10
CA GLU A 137 -12.05 -16.75 4.81
C GLU A 137 -13.32 -15.91 4.85
N ALA A 138 -14.05 -15.89 5.96
CA ALA A 138 -15.24 -15.05 6.12
C ALA A 138 -14.90 -13.54 6.02
N VAL A 139 -13.81 -13.10 6.66
CA VAL A 139 -13.36 -11.70 6.58
C VAL A 139 -12.91 -11.36 5.16
N VAL A 140 -12.17 -12.24 4.49
CA VAL A 140 -11.77 -12.04 3.08
C VAL A 140 -12.99 -11.91 2.17
N ALA A 141 -13.96 -12.82 2.30
CA ALA A 141 -15.21 -12.78 1.54
C ALA A 141 -15.99 -11.48 1.80
N LYS A 142 -16.04 -11.01 3.06
CA LYS A 142 -16.68 -9.74 3.40
C LYS A 142 -15.99 -8.54 2.74
N LEU A 143 -14.65 -8.54 2.68
CA LEU A 143 -13.90 -7.49 1.98
C LEU A 143 -14.19 -7.52 0.47
N GLU A 144 -14.20 -8.68 -0.17
CA GLU A 144 -14.52 -8.77 -1.60
C GLU A 144 -15.95 -8.30 -1.90
N ALA A 145 -16.92 -8.72 -1.08
CA ALA A 145 -18.31 -8.27 -1.20
C ALA A 145 -18.41 -6.74 -1.09
N MET A 146 -17.76 -6.15 -0.07
CA MET A 146 -17.73 -4.70 0.13
C MET A 146 -17.07 -3.98 -1.05
N ARG A 147 -15.95 -4.49 -1.58
CA ARG A 147 -15.30 -3.86 -2.74
C ARG A 147 -16.17 -3.93 -3.97
N LYS A 148 -16.83 -5.06 -4.24
CA LYS A 148 -17.75 -5.21 -5.37
C LYS A 148 -18.91 -4.23 -5.26
N GLU A 149 -19.55 -4.16 -4.10
CA GLU A 149 -20.65 -3.23 -3.81
C GLU A 149 -20.22 -1.78 -3.99
N LEU A 150 -19.05 -1.41 -3.45
CA LEU A 150 -18.56 -0.05 -3.56
C LEU A 150 -18.13 0.27 -4.99
N LEU A 151 -17.47 -0.60 -5.74
CA LEU A 151 -16.97 -0.26 -7.09
C LEU A 151 -18.09 -0.08 -8.11
N GLY A 152 -19.18 -0.86 -8.02
CA GLY A 152 -20.20 -0.90 -9.06
C GLY A 152 -19.63 -1.36 -10.41
N ASP A 153 -20.35 -1.06 -11.49
CA ASP A 153 -20.07 -1.64 -12.82
C ASP A 153 -18.92 -0.94 -13.56
N ASN A 154 -18.78 0.38 -13.40
CA ASN A 154 -17.82 1.20 -14.17
C ASN A 154 -16.99 2.12 -13.28
N PRO A 155 -16.17 1.59 -12.35
CA PRO A 155 -15.37 2.42 -11.46
C PRO A 155 -14.26 3.14 -12.20
N THR A 156 -14.05 4.42 -11.88
CA THR A 156 -12.86 5.16 -12.31
C THR A 156 -11.59 4.64 -11.62
N PRO A 157 -10.38 4.91 -12.16
CA PRO A 157 -9.12 4.52 -11.50
C PRO A 157 -8.97 5.07 -10.07
N VAL A 158 -9.44 6.31 -9.83
CA VAL A 158 -9.38 6.93 -8.50
C VAL A 158 -10.34 6.24 -7.53
N GLU A 159 -11.55 5.88 -7.98
CA GLU A 159 -12.48 5.11 -7.16
C GLU A 159 -11.89 3.74 -6.78
N ARG A 160 -11.19 3.06 -7.68
CA ARG A 160 -10.51 1.79 -7.35
C ARG A 160 -9.52 1.97 -6.20
N LEU A 161 -8.68 2.99 -6.26
CA LEU A 161 -7.72 3.29 -5.18
C LEU A 161 -8.41 3.65 -3.86
N LEU A 162 -9.49 4.44 -3.93
CA LEU A 162 -10.24 4.86 -2.74
C LEU A 162 -10.99 3.70 -2.11
N VAL A 163 -11.56 2.78 -2.89
CA VAL A 163 -12.23 1.58 -2.37
C VAL A 163 -11.24 0.67 -1.65
N GLU A 164 -10.03 0.46 -2.18
CA GLU A 164 -8.99 -0.29 -1.46
C GLU A 164 -8.60 0.39 -0.14
N ARG A 165 -8.58 1.72 -0.12
CA ARG A 165 -8.34 2.47 1.12
C ARG A 165 -9.49 2.34 2.11
N VAL A 166 -10.74 2.40 1.64
CA VAL A 166 -11.94 2.20 2.46
C VAL A 166 -11.93 0.81 3.10
N ALA A 167 -11.65 -0.24 2.31
CA ALA A 167 -11.54 -1.61 2.81
C ALA A 167 -10.46 -1.76 3.90
N ALA A 168 -9.28 -1.16 3.69
CA ALA A 168 -8.21 -1.17 4.69
C ALA A 168 -8.57 -0.39 5.97
N CYS A 169 -9.25 0.75 5.84
CA CYS A 169 -9.71 1.52 7.00
C CYS A 169 -10.84 0.81 7.75
N TRP A 170 -11.72 0.08 7.05
CA TRP A 170 -12.76 -0.73 7.65
C TRP A 170 -12.15 -1.82 8.55
N LEU A 171 -11.16 -2.57 8.08
CA LEU A 171 -10.45 -3.55 8.92
C LEU A 171 -9.85 -2.91 10.17
N GLN A 172 -9.23 -1.75 10.03
CA GLN A 172 -8.56 -1.06 11.14
C GLN A 172 -9.54 -0.56 12.20
N VAL A 173 -10.72 -0.06 11.82
CA VAL A 173 -11.72 0.39 12.79
C VAL A 173 -12.35 -0.80 13.50
N GLN A 174 -12.70 -1.87 12.78
CA GLN A 174 -13.27 -3.08 13.42
C GLN A 174 -12.26 -3.75 14.37
N ASP A 175 -10.98 -3.86 13.98
CA ASP A 175 -9.94 -4.39 14.86
C ASP A 175 -9.71 -3.51 16.10
N ALA A 176 -9.77 -2.19 15.96
CA ALA A 176 -9.65 -1.28 17.10
C ALA A 176 -10.81 -1.47 18.10
N ASP A 177 -12.04 -1.54 17.58
CA ASP A 177 -13.25 -1.71 18.40
C ASP A 177 -13.25 -3.08 19.12
N ILE A 178 -12.91 -4.16 18.41
CA ILE A 178 -12.82 -5.51 18.97
C ILE A 178 -11.75 -5.57 20.07
N ARG A 179 -10.55 -5.03 19.83
CA ARG A 179 -9.46 -5.06 20.83
C ARG A 179 -9.79 -4.22 22.05
N ALA A 180 -10.45 -3.09 21.89
CA ALA A 180 -10.91 -2.28 23.00
C ALA A 180 -11.96 -3.04 23.84
N ALA A 181 -12.93 -3.69 23.19
CA ALA A 181 -13.95 -4.50 23.87
C ALA A 181 -13.36 -5.74 24.58
N GLN A 182 -12.29 -6.32 24.04
CA GLN A 182 -11.63 -7.48 24.63
C GLN A 182 -10.63 -7.14 25.74
N ALA A 183 -10.24 -5.87 25.89
CA ALA A 183 -9.25 -5.43 26.87
C ALA A 183 -9.83 -5.44 28.29
N LYS A 184 -9.92 -6.64 28.89
CA LYS A 184 -10.24 -6.82 30.31
C LYS A 184 -9.06 -6.38 31.17
N ASP A 185 -9.35 -5.75 32.31
CA ASP A 185 -8.37 -5.29 33.30
C ASP A 185 -7.28 -4.37 32.73
N ALA A 186 -7.63 -3.59 31.72
CA ALA A 186 -6.72 -2.63 31.12
C ALA A 186 -6.33 -1.52 32.12
N SER A 187 -5.03 -1.27 32.25
CA SER A 187 -4.55 -0.07 32.94
C SER A 187 -5.08 1.19 32.28
N PHE A 188 -5.17 2.29 33.02
CA PHE A 188 -5.60 3.59 32.48
C PHE A 188 -4.83 3.99 31.20
N ARG A 189 -3.52 3.69 31.13
CA ARG A 189 -2.71 3.97 29.94
C ARG A 189 -3.09 3.09 28.74
N GLN A 190 -3.43 1.82 28.97
CA GLN A 190 -3.88 0.92 27.91
C GLN A 190 -5.29 1.30 27.41
N ALA A 191 -6.19 1.68 28.32
CA ALA A 191 -7.51 2.18 27.97
C ALA A 191 -7.44 3.47 27.13
N ASP A 192 -6.65 4.47 27.56
CA ASP A 192 -6.42 5.71 26.81
C ASP A 192 -5.78 5.43 25.43
N TYR A 193 -4.81 4.52 25.36
CA TYR A 193 -4.24 4.10 24.08
C TYR A 193 -5.28 3.50 23.13
N ASN A 194 -6.09 2.57 23.62
CA ASN A 194 -7.14 1.92 22.81
C ASN A 194 -8.18 2.93 22.34
N GLN A 195 -8.62 3.83 23.21
CA GLN A 195 -9.56 4.90 22.86
C GLN A 195 -9.01 5.79 21.74
N ARG A 196 -7.77 6.29 21.89
CA ARG A 196 -7.12 7.11 20.85
C ARG A 196 -6.98 6.37 19.53
N ARG A 197 -6.70 5.06 19.60
CA ARG A 197 -6.60 4.21 18.41
C ARG A 197 -7.96 4.09 17.71
N MET A 198 -9.05 3.86 18.45
CA MET A 198 -10.42 3.83 17.91
C MET A 198 -10.77 5.15 17.24
N ASP A 199 -10.57 6.28 17.93
CA ASP A 199 -10.89 7.61 17.40
C ASP A 199 -10.12 7.91 16.11
N ALA A 200 -8.82 7.58 16.08
CA ALA A 200 -7.99 7.79 14.91
C ALA A 200 -8.36 6.87 13.73
N ALA A 201 -8.73 5.61 14.00
CA ALA A 201 -9.19 4.67 12.98
C ALA A 201 -10.55 5.08 12.41
N HIS A 202 -11.49 5.45 13.29
CA HIS A 202 -12.81 5.96 12.92
C HIS A 202 -12.70 7.22 12.05
N LYS A 203 -11.89 8.20 12.46
CA LYS A 203 -11.63 9.41 11.66
C LYS A 203 -11.08 9.07 10.28
N ARG A 204 -10.09 8.17 10.18
CA ARG A 204 -9.51 7.72 8.90
C ARG A 204 -10.54 7.02 8.02
N TYR A 205 -11.41 6.20 8.60
CA TYR A 205 -12.47 5.52 7.89
C TYR A 205 -13.49 6.50 7.30
N LEU A 206 -14.00 7.44 8.11
CA LEU A 206 -14.91 8.47 7.64
C LEU A 206 -14.27 9.37 6.57
N SER A 207 -12.99 9.74 6.74
CA SER A 207 -12.27 10.51 5.72
C SER A 207 -12.17 9.77 4.38
N ALA A 208 -11.91 8.46 4.39
CA ALA A 208 -11.85 7.65 3.17
C ALA A 208 -13.22 7.56 2.47
N LEU A 209 -14.29 7.32 3.24
CA LEU A 209 -15.66 7.32 2.72
C LEU A 209 -16.06 8.68 2.13
N LYS A 210 -15.73 9.77 2.83
CA LYS A 210 -15.97 11.13 2.33
C LYS A 210 -15.23 11.40 1.03
N ALA A 211 -13.97 10.98 0.93
CA ALA A 211 -13.19 11.14 -0.30
C ALA A 211 -13.83 10.40 -1.47
N LEU A 212 -14.29 9.15 -1.27
CA LEU A 212 -15.00 8.38 -2.30
C LEU A 212 -16.30 9.07 -2.72
N ALA A 213 -17.11 9.53 -1.76
CA ALA A 213 -18.35 10.24 -2.05
C ALA A 213 -18.11 11.57 -2.79
N LEU A 214 -17.04 12.30 -2.45
CA LEU A 214 -16.68 13.54 -3.13
C LEU A 214 -16.26 13.30 -4.59
N VAL A 215 -15.43 12.29 -4.85
CA VAL A 215 -15.03 11.94 -6.23
C VAL A 215 -16.27 11.61 -7.07
N ARG A 216 -17.22 10.85 -6.53
CA ARG A 216 -18.49 10.55 -7.22
C ARG A 216 -19.32 11.77 -7.49
N LYS A 217 -19.45 12.66 -6.50
CA LYS A 217 -20.21 13.91 -6.65
C LYS A 217 -19.60 14.79 -7.75
N LEU A 218 -18.27 14.84 -7.85
CA LEU A 218 -17.56 15.61 -8.88
C LEU A 218 -17.62 14.95 -10.28
N ALA A 219 -17.80 13.63 -10.34
CA ALA A 219 -17.93 12.89 -11.59
C ALA A 219 -19.33 12.98 -12.21
N LEU A 220 -20.35 13.42 -11.44
CA LEU A 220 -21.66 13.72 -12.01
C LEU A 220 -21.52 14.91 -12.98
N PRO A 221 -22.08 14.83 -14.19
CA PRO A 221 -22.14 16.00 -15.06
C PRO A 221 -22.82 17.10 -14.25
N ALA A 222 -22.15 18.24 -14.13
CA ALA A 222 -22.73 19.41 -13.49
C ALA A 222 -24.05 19.68 -14.22
N LEU A 223 -25.17 19.32 -13.58
CA LEU A 223 -26.46 19.85 -13.96
C LEU A 223 -26.25 21.36 -13.92
N GLN A 224 -26.11 21.97 -15.09
CA GLN A 224 -26.14 23.41 -15.23
C GLN A 224 -27.53 23.82 -14.76
N ILE A 225 -27.66 24.07 -13.46
CA ILE A 225 -28.81 24.75 -12.90
C ILE A 225 -28.66 26.19 -13.41
N ASN A 226 -29.13 26.40 -14.63
CA ASN A 226 -29.37 27.73 -15.16
C ASN A 226 -30.41 28.38 -14.25
N LEU A 227 -29.96 29.15 -13.27
CA LEU A 227 -30.76 30.08 -12.47
C LEU A 227 -31.27 31.27 -13.32
N ALA A 228 -31.65 31.02 -14.58
CA ALA A 228 -32.25 31.98 -15.47
C ALA A 228 -33.78 31.82 -15.39
N ARG A 229 -34.40 32.37 -14.34
CA ARG A 229 -35.84 32.72 -14.30
C ARG A 229 -36.18 33.45 -12.99
N LYS A 230 -35.62 34.66 -12.81
CA LYS A 230 -36.26 35.69 -11.99
C LYS A 230 -35.81 37.08 -12.42
N GLN A 231 -36.06 37.43 -13.68
CA GLN A 231 -36.21 38.84 -14.05
C GLN A 231 -37.70 39.17 -13.95
N VAL A 232 -38.05 39.98 -12.96
CA VAL A 232 -39.37 40.59 -12.84
C VAL A 232 -39.40 41.77 -13.79
N SER A 233 -40.24 41.70 -14.83
CA SER A 233 -40.56 42.84 -15.68
C SER A 233 -41.48 43.79 -14.92
N VAL A 234 -40.94 44.92 -14.45
CA VAL A 234 -41.76 46.04 -13.97
C VAL A 234 -42.03 46.95 -15.16
N VAL A 235 -43.18 46.78 -15.79
CA VAL A 235 -43.77 47.81 -16.65
C VAL A 235 -44.29 48.88 -15.72
N THR A 236 -43.62 50.03 -15.67
CA THR A 236 -44.14 51.22 -14.99
C THR A 236 -44.96 52.01 -16.01
N GLN A 237 -46.28 51.90 -15.95
CA GLN A 237 -47.17 52.90 -16.55
C GLN A 237 -47.18 54.13 -15.64
N ALA A 238 -46.90 55.29 -16.20
CA ALA A 238 -47.13 56.57 -15.53
C ALA A 238 -48.53 57.10 -15.92
N PRO A 239 -49.36 57.56 -14.97
CA PRO A 239 -50.59 58.28 -15.28
C PRO A 239 -50.29 59.75 -15.61
N GLY A 240 -51.05 60.30 -16.57
CA GLY A 240 -51.17 61.74 -16.79
C GLY A 240 -52.17 62.38 -15.83
#